data_AF-A0A2V2G8I7-F1
#
_entry.id   AF-A0A2V2G8I7-F1
#
_cell.length_a   1.000
_cell.length_b   1.000
_cell.length_c   1.000
_cell.angle_alpha   90.00
_cell.angle_beta   90.00
_cell.angle_gamma   90.00
#
_symmetry.space_group_name_H-M   'P 1'
#
loop_
_entity.id
_entity.type
_entity.pdbx_description
1 polymer ?
#
loop_
_entity_poly.entity_id
_entity_poly.type
_entity_poly.pdbx_seq_one_letter_code
_entity_poly.pdbx_strand_id
1 'polypeptide(L)'
;MSTVSALDNSYSSALGSALQSSSGGSEMDKNSFLMLLVTQFKYQDPLNPMEDKEFVAQLAQFNALEQSMQTNENLENLLAAQEKQTTISASSYLGREVSARGYGVSVEDGRVSKIEYASSEEIAKGQANIIDGNSNVVATVDLGRLAAGSIGEVKWDGTYSNGSVAADGVYTVAIVAWNANGDRITDIDTSVTGTVGAVSYYNGEHYLRLTDGRTVLLSNVREIVDPNAATADSGTITVTEGKATTLDYKVLADMESGTATITKDKQTIATVDLGAKKAGKYTFSWDAKDAEGLDVADGDYTVTLSGKDAKGNKVQISVSD
;
A
#
# COMPACT_ATOMS: atom_id res chain seq x y z
N MET A 1 27.27 -57.47 -48.90
CA MET A 1 26.49 -56.82 -47.82
C MET A 1 27.34 -55.76 -47.10
N SER A 2 27.71 -54.68 -47.78
CA SER A 2 28.57 -53.65 -47.14
C SER A 2 28.49 -52.26 -47.76
N THR A 3 27.57 -52.01 -48.69
CA THR A 3 27.38 -50.69 -49.32
C THR A 3 26.00 -50.08 -49.07
N VAL A 4 25.05 -50.82 -48.48
CA VAL A 4 23.70 -50.32 -48.14
C VAL A 4 23.67 -49.68 -46.75
N SER A 5 24.47 -50.20 -45.81
CA SER A 5 24.60 -49.69 -44.44
C SER A 5 25.36 -48.35 -44.34
N ALA A 6 26.15 -47.99 -45.37
CA ALA A 6 26.84 -46.70 -45.41
C ALA A 6 25.94 -45.55 -45.90
N LEU A 7 24.89 -45.85 -46.67
CA LEU A 7 23.90 -44.87 -47.13
C LEU A 7 22.91 -44.54 -46.00
N ASP A 8 22.46 -45.54 -45.24
CA ASP A 8 21.52 -45.39 -44.12
C ASP A 8 22.06 -44.46 -43.01
N ASN A 9 23.35 -44.59 -42.70
CA ASN A 9 24.00 -43.76 -41.66
C ASN A 9 24.29 -42.31 -42.11
N SER A 10 24.21 -42.04 -43.41
CA SER A 10 24.40 -40.70 -43.98
C SER A 10 23.09 -39.89 -43.98
N TYR A 11 21.94 -40.58 -44.11
CA TYR A 11 20.61 -39.96 -44.05
C TYR A 11 20.21 -39.59 -42.61
N SER A 12 20.56 -40.42 -41.62
CA SER A 12 20.31 -40.14 -40.19
C SER A 12 21.12 -38.94 -39.67
N SER A 13 22.36 -38.76 -40.14
CA SER A 13 23.20 -37.60 -39.76
C SER A 13 22.76 -36.28 -40.39
N ALA A 14 22.17 -36.33 -41.60
CA ALA A 14 21.63 -35.14 -42.27
C ALA A 14 20.31 -34.68 -41.65
N LEU A 15 19.46 -35.62 -41.21
CA LEU A 15 18.20 -35.33 -40.52
C LEU A 15 18.43 -34.77 -39.11
N GLY A 16 19.40 -35.33 -38.36
CA GLY A 16 19.80 -34.80 -37.06
C GLY A 16 20.40 -33.39 -37.11
N SER A 17 21.09 -33.05 -38.20
CA SER A 17 21.65 -31.71 -38.41
C SER A 17 20.59 -30.67 -38.82
N ALA A 18 19.52 -31.08 -39.52
CA ALA A 18 18.40 -30.21 -39.86
C ALA A 18 17.52 -29.87 -38.64
N LEU A 19 17.38 -30.81 -37.70
CA LEU A 19 16.63 -30.66 -36.43
C LEU A 19 17.34 -29.78 -35.39
N GLN A 20 18.65 -29.55 -35.54
CA GLN A 20 19.43 -28.75 -34.57
C GLN A 20 19.51 -27.25 -34.95
N SER A 21 18.97 -26.85 -36.11
CA SER A 21 19.09 -25.49 -36.66
C SER A 21 17.83 -24.61 -36.58
N SER A 22 16.73 -25.02 -35.95
CA SER A 22 15.47 -24.26 -35.97
C SER A 22 14.90 -23.94 -34.58
N SER A 23 15.55 -23.04 -33.85
CA SER A 23 14.95 -22.37 -32.67
C SER A 23 13.90 -21.30 -33.05
N GLY A 24 13.06 -21.55 -34.06
CA GLY A 24 12.03 -20.61 -34.48
C GLY A 24 11.22 -21.07 -35.69
N GLY A 25 10.03 -21.63 -35.46
CA GLY A 25 9.04 -21.85 -36.52
C GLY A 25 8.09 -23.04 -36.33
N SER A 26 7.23 -23.01 -35.31
CA SER A 26 6.25 -24.07 -34.97
C SER A 26 5.20 -24.36 -36.09
N GLU A 27 5.02 -23.45 -37.06
CA GLU A 27 4.07 -23.63 -38.18
C GLU A 27 4.66 -24.37 -39.39
N MET A 28 5.97 -24.29 -39.60
CA MET A 28 6.64 -24.83 -40.80
C MET A 28 6.89 -26.34 -40.71
N ASP A 29 7.03 -26.87 -39.49
CA ASP A 29 7.29 -28.29 -39.23
C ASP A 29 6.04 -29.16 -39.35
N LYS A 30 4.85 -28.64 -39.01
CA LYS A 30 3.56 -29.36 -39.20
C LYS A 30 3.24 -29.64 -40.67
N ASN A 31 3.56 -28.71 -41.57
CA ASN A 31 3.33 -28.86 -43.00
C ASN A 31 4.32 -29.85 -43.64
N SER A 32 5.58 -29.84 -43.20
CA SER A 32 6.59 -30.82 -43.60
C SER A 32 6.25 -32.22 -43.08
N PHE A 33 5.66 -32.32 -41.89
CA PHE A 33 5.15 -33.55 -41.29
C PHE A 33 3.95 -34.14 -42.04
N LEU A 34 2.92 -33.32 -42.35
CA LEU A 34 1.77 -33.77 -43.15
C LEU A 34 2.20 -34.23 -44.55
N MET A 35 3.20 -33.57 -45.15
CA MET A 35 3.75 -33.97 -46.43
C MET A 35 4.47 -35.33 -46.35
N LEU A 36 5.26 -35.57 -45.30
CA LEU A 36 5.94 -36.86 -45.09
C LEU A 36 4.94 -38.00 -44.80
N LEU A 37 3.90 -37.73 -44.01
CA LEU A 37 2.86 -38.72 -43.65
C LEU A 37 1.99 -39.10 -44.87
N VAL A 38 1.64 -38.13 -45.73
CA VAL A 38 0.96 -38.38 -47.01
C VAL A 38 1.86 -39.12 -48.00
N THR A 39 3.17 -38.82 -48.00
CA THR A 39 4.13 -39.48 -48.89
C THR A 39 4.36 -40.94 -48.51
N GLN A 40 4.42 -41.26 -47.21
CA GLN A 40 4.53 -42.64 -46.71
C GLN A 40 3.27 -43.46 -47.03
N PHE A 41 2.07 -42.90 -46.86
CA PHE A 41 0.81 -43.55 -47.25
C PHE A 41 0.73 -43.92 -48.75
N LYS A 42 1.47 -43.19 -49.58
CA LYS A 42 1.51 -43.41 -51.04
C LYS A 42 2.50 -44.50 -51.46
N TYR A 43 3.42 -44.92 -50.57
CA TYR A 43 4.54 -45.83 -50.88
C TYR A 43 4.71 -47.03 -49.93
N GLN A 44 3.85 -47.20 -48.92
CA GLN A 44 3.86 -48.35 -48.01
C GLN A 44 3.33 -49.65 -48.68
N ASP A 45 3.98 -50.78 -48.40
CA ASP A 45 3.49 -52.13 -48.69
C ASP A 45 2.47 -52.53 -47.59
N PRO A 46 1.24 -52.97 -47.94
CA PRO A 46 0.14 -53.21 -46.99
C PRO A 46 0.37 -54.25 -45.89
N LEU A 47 1.51 -54.96 -45.86
CA LEU A 47 1.76 -56.10 -44.97
C LEU A 47 2.47 -55.79 -43.63
N ASN A 48 2.97 -54.58 -43.34
CA ASN A 48 3.57 -54.24 -42.03
C ASN A 48 3.37 -52.79 -41.54
N PRO A 49 2.20 -52.46 -40.94
CA PRO A 49 1.85 -51.10 -40.52
C PRO A 49 2.19 -50.73 -39.06
N MET A 50 3.08 -51.46 -38.36
CA MET A 50 3.26 -51.29 -36.90
C MET A 50 4.32 -50.26 -36.47
N GLU A 51 5.40 -50.02 -37.23
CA GLU A 51 6.46 -49.07 -36.85
C GLU A 51 6.01 -47.58 -36.92
N ASP A 52 5.08 -47.24 -37.81
CA ASP A 52 4.58 -45.86 -37.96
C ASP A 52 3.72 -45.38 -36.78
N LYS A 53 3.13 -46.30 -35.99
CA LYS A 53 2.27 -45.93 -34.85
C LYS A 53 3.06 -45.46 -33.63
N GLU A 54 4.23 -46.05 -33.38
CA GLU A 54 5.06 -45.74 -32.21
C GLU A 54 5.71 -44.35 -32.37
N PHE A 55 6.09 -43.99 -33.60
CA PHE A 55 6.58 -42.65 -33.94
C PHE A 55 5.49 -41.57 -33.84
N VAL A 56 4.28 -41.85 -34.34
CA VAL A 56 3.13 -40.94 -34.18
C VAL A 56 2.77 -40.74 -32.71
N ALA A 57 2.86 -41.79 -31.89
CA ALA A 57 2.65 -41.69 -30.44
C ALA A 57 3.73 -40.84 -29.75
N GLN A 58 5.00 -40.99 -30.12
CA GLN A 58 6.09 -40.16 -29.60
C GLN A 58 5.94 -38.69 -30.02
N LEU A 59 5.55 -38.42 -31.27
CA LEU A 59 5.30 -37.05 -31.73
C LEU A 59 4.07 -36.42 -31.04
N ALA A 60 3.00 -37.18 -30.83
CA ALA A 60 1.86 -36.72 -30.05
C ALA A 60 2.28 -36.36 -28.61
N GLN A 61 3.18 -37.14 -28.01
CA GLN A 61 3.76 -36.86 -26.70
C GLN A 61 4.63 -35.59 -26.71
N PHE A 62 5.43 -35.37 -27.76
CA PHE A 62 6.21 -34.13 -27.93
C PHE A 62 5.32 -32.90 -28.13
N ASN A 63 4.28 -32.98 -28.97
CA ASN A 63 3.31 -31.90 -29.16
C ASN A 63 2.58 -31.56 -27.86
N ALA A 64 2.21 -32.57 -27.06
CA ALA A 64 1.59 -32.36 -25.76
C ALA A 64 2.56 -31.66 -24.79
N LEU A 65 3.84 -32.05 -24.79
CA LEU A 65 4.88 -31.42 -23.98
C LEU A 65 5.15 -29.98 -24.43
N GLU A 66 5.26 -29.72 -25.73
CA GLU A 66 5.42 -28.38 -26.31
C GLU A 66 4.23 -27.49 -25.97
N GLN A 67 3.00 -27.99 -26.11
CA GLN A 67 1.80 -27.28 -25.71
C GLN A 67 1.78 -26.99 -24.20
N SER A 68 2.27 -27.92 -23.38
CA SER A 68 2.43 -27.69 -21.93
C SER A 68 3.47 -26.61 -21.63
N MET A 69 4.61 -26.61 -22.34
CA MET A 69 5.62 -25.56 -22.20
C MET A 69 5.05 -24.19 -22.62
N GLN A 70 4.37 -24.12 -23.76
CA GLN A 70 3.73 -22.89 -24.23
C GLN A 70 2.64 -22.39 -23.26
N THR A 71 1.91 -23.30 -22.63
CA THR A 71 0.93 -22.96 -21.60
C THR A 71 1.61 -22.33 -20.39
N ASN A 72 2.73 -22.90 -19.93
CA ASN A 72 3.50 -22.34 -18.81
C ASN A 72 4.04 -20.95 -19.16
N GLU A 73 4.59 -20.74 -20.36
CA GLU A 73 5.05 -19.41 -20.81
C GLU A 73 3.89 -18.39 -20.83
N ASN A 74 2.72 -18.80 -21.30
CA ASN A 74 1.53 -17.94 -21.29
C ASN A 74 1.08 -17.58 -19.86
N LEU A 75 1.19 -18.52 -18.91
CA LEU A 75 0.89 -18.27 -17.51
C LEU A 75 1.89 -17.31 -16.86
N GLU A 76 3.19 -17.44 -17.16
CA GLU A 76 4.23 -16.51 -16.71
C GLU A 76 4.00 -15.09 -17.26
N ASN A 77 3.64 -14.99 -18.55
CA ASN A 77 3.29 -13.72 -19.18
C ASN A 77 2.04 -13.08 -18.56
N LEU A 78 1.02 -13.89 -18.22
CA LEU A 78 -0.18 -13.41 -17.53
C LEU A 78 0.15 -12.90 -16.13
N LEU A 79 0.99 -13.62 -15.38
CA LEU A 79 1.43 -13.17 -14.05
C LEU A 79 2.19 -11.83 -14.16
N ALA A 80 3.10 -11.70 -15.12
CA ALA A 80 3.82 -10.46 -15.35
C ALA A 80 2.89 -9.29 -15.74
N ALA A 81 1.83 -9.56 -16.50
CA ALA A 81 0.80 -8.55 -16.81
C ALA A 81 -0.01 -8.16 -15.55
N GLN A 82 -0.32 -9.12 -14.69
CA GLN A 82 -0.99 -8.89 -13.41
C GLN A 82 -0.14 -8.02 -12.47
N GLU A 83 1.16 -8.28 -12.33
CA GLU A 83 2.08 -7.46 -11.52
C GLU A 83 2.17 -6.00 -12.02
N LYS A 84 2.18 -5.82 -13.35
CA LYS A 84 2.10 -4.48 -13.95
C LYS A 84 0.78 -3.81 -13.63
N GLN A 85 -0.33 -4.55 -13.69
CA GLN A 85 -1.65 -4.02 -13.36
C GLN A 85 -1.74 -3.61 -11.89
N THR A 86 -1.18 -4.40 -10.97
CA THR A 86 -1.10 -4.03 -9.54
C THR A 86 -0.26 -2.77 -9.34
N THR A 87 0.86 -2.62 -10.05
CA THR A 87 1.66 -1.39 -10.02
C THR A 87 0.88 -0.16 -10.50
N ILE A 88 0.09 -0.30 -11.58
CA ILE A 88 -0.78 0.77 -12.09
C ILE A 88 -1.85 1.12 -11.05
N SER A 89 -2.50 0.12 -10.45
CA SER A 89 -3.49 0.37 -9.40
C SER A 89 -2.87 1.03 -8.16
N ALA A 90 -1.64 0.65 -7.80
CA ALA A 90 -0.88 1.26 -6.72
C ALA A 90 -0.50 2.73 -6.99
N SER A 91 -0.44 3.17 -8.26
CA SER A 91 -0.19 4.59 -8.57
C SER A 91 -1.31 5.51 -8.06
N SER A 92 -2.51 4.99 -7.81
CA SER A 92 -3.61 5.75 -7.21
C SER A 92 -3.37 6.17 -5.76
N TYR A 93 -2.36 5.59 -5.10
CA TYR A 93 -1.96 5.94 -3.74
C TYR A 93 -1.02 7.14 -3.70
N LEU A 94 -0.35 7.47 -4.82
CA LEU A 94 0.60 8.58 -4.88
C LEU A 94 -0.06 9.90 -4.44
N GLY A 95 0.60 10.59 -3.51
CA GLY A 95 0.13 11.84 -2.90
C GLY A 95 -0.99 11.67 -1.88
N ARG A 96 -1.46 10.44 -1.62
CA ARG A 96 -2.45 10.14 -0.58
C ARG A 96 -1.75 9.72 0.70
N GLU A 97 -2.41 9.98 1.82
CA GLU A 97 -1.97 9.43 3.11
C GLU A 97 -2.52 8.02 3.28
N VAL A 98 -1.68 7.12 3.81
CA VAL A 98 -2.05 5.73 4.08
C VAL A 98 -1.74 5.38 5.52
N SER A 99 -2.57 4.51 6.10
CA SER A 99 -2.26 3.79 7.33
C SER A 99 -1.97 2.34 6.96
N ALA A 100 -0.82 1.83 7.41
CA ALA A 100 -0.36 0.49 7.06
C ALA A 100 0.36 -0.18 8.23
N ARG A 101 0.35 -1.51 8.25
CA ARG A 101 1.21 -2.26 9.16
C ARG A 101 2.67 -2.02 8.79
N GLY A 102 3.45 -1.52 9.75
CA GLY A 102 4.85 -1.17 9.55
C GLY A 102 5.60 -1.00 10.86
N TYR A 103 6.92 -1.02 10.77
CA TYR A 103 7.83 -0.96 11.92
C TYR A 103 8.77 0.25 11.83
N GLY A 104 8.63 1.08 10.80
CA GLY A 104 9.53 2.19 10.53
C GLY A 104 9.14 3.46 11.28
N VAL A 105 10.13 4.14 11.85
CA VAL A 105 10.03 5.49 12.38
C VAL A 105 11.08 6.36 11.69
N SER A 106 10.72 7.55 11.22
CA SER A 106 11.67 8.49 10.60
C SER A 106 12.00 9.64 11.56
N VAL A 107 13.20 10.17 11.39
CA VAL A 107 13.65 11.45 11.95
C VAL A 107 13.97 12.38 10.78
N GLU A 108 13.38 13.57 10.76
CA GLU A 108 13.64 14.61 9.76
C GLU A 108 13.60 15.98 10.44
N ASP A 109 14.68 16.75 10.37
CA ASP A 109 14.82 18.06 11.04
C ASP A 109 14.45 17.99 12.54
N GLY A 110 14.86 16.92 13.22
CA GLY A 110 14.56 16.67 14.63
C GLY A 110 13.09 16.35 14.95
N ARG A 111 12.24 16.12 13.94
CA ARG A 111 10.86 15.63 14.12
C ARG A 111 10.82 14.12 13.92
N VAL A 112 10.12 13.44 14.83
CA VAL A 112 9.93 11.98 14.78
C VAL A 112 8.54 11.66 14.24
N SER A 113 8.45 10.76 13.26
CA SER A 113 7.15 10.28 12.76
C SER A 113 6.40 9.45 13.80
N LYS A 114 5.06 9.45 13.78
CA LYS A 114 4.25 8.63 14.67
C LYS A 114 4.31 7.14 14.30
N ILE A 115 4.34 6.28 15.33
CA ILE A 115 4.07 4.84 15.23
C ILE A 115 3.20 4.41 16.40
N GLU A 116 2.13 3.69 16.06
CA GLU A 116 1.15 3.17 17.01
C GLU A 116 1.31 1.67 17.17
N TYR A 117 0.87 1.15 18.31
CA TYR A 117 0.81 -0.27 18.58
C TYR A 117 -0.46 -0.65 19.33
N ALA A 118 -0.93 -1.88 19.11
CA ALA A 118 -2.08 -2.45 19.79
C ALA A 118 -1.83 -3.94 20.06
N SER A 119 -2.53 -4.47 21.06
CA SER A 119 -2.56 -5.91 21.34
C SER A 119 -3.96 -6.32 21.79
N SER A 120 -4.32 -7.57 21.49
CA SER A 120 -5.56 -8.20 21.95
C SER A 120 -5.49 -8.59 23.44
N GLU A 121 -4.28 -8.62 24.02
CA GLU A 121 -4.02 -8.88 25.43
C GLU A 121 -3.60 -7.60 26.15
N GLU A 122 -3.75 -7.60 27.48
CA GLU A 122 -3.21 -6.53 28.31
C GLU A 122 -1.67 -6.59 28.31
N ILE A 123 -1.02 -5.48 27.96
CA ILE A 123 0.41 -5.30 28.19
C ILE A 123 0.58 -4.78 29.61
N ALA A 124 1.21 -5.58 30.48
CA ALA A 124 1.57 -5.15 31.83
C ALA A 124 2.91 -4.42 31.87
N LYS A 125 3.84 -4.81 30.99
CA LYS A 125 5.15 -4.19 30.79
C LYS A 125 5.59 -4.38 29.35
N GLY A 126 6.15 -3.34 28.72
CA GLY A 126 6.67 -3.43 27.37
C GLY A 126 7.82 -2.47 27.10
N GLN A 127 8.63 -2.80 26.12
CA GLN A 127 9.73 -1.97 25.63
C GLN A 127 9.72 -1.94 24.11
N ALA A 128 9.98 -0.77 23.54
CA ALA A 128 10.24 -0.60 22.12
C ALA A 128 11.72 -0.26 21.91
N ASN A 129 12.43 -1.12 21.20
CA ASN A 129 13.81 -0.88 20.80
C ASN A 129 13.83 -0.16 19.45
N ILE A 130 14.51 0.97 19.40
CA ILE A 130 14.75 1.73 18.18
C ILE A 130 16.08 1.26 17.60
N ILE A 131 16.09 0.86 16.33
CA ILE A 131 17.20 0.19 15.67
C ILE A 131 17.61 0.98 14.42
N ASP A 132 18.89 1.28 14.27
CA ASP A 132 19.43 1.96 13.08
C ASP A 132 19.62 1.02 11.88
N GLY A 133 20.01 1.59 10.73
CA GLY A 133 20.30 0.81 9.51
C GLY A 133 21.48 -0.17 9.64
N ASN A 134 22.30 -0.05 10.69
CA ASN A 134 23.41 -0.96 10.99
C ASN A 134 23.00 -2.05 12.00
N SER A 135 21.72 -2.17 12.32
CA SER A 135 21.17 -3.11 13.31
C SER A 135 21.59 -2.85 14.76
N ASN A 136 22.03 -1.63 15.09
CA ASN A 136 22.33 -1.26 16.47
C ASN A 136 21.06 -0.76 17.16
N VAL A 137 20.84 -1.17 18.42
CA VAL A 137 19.82 -0.56 19.26
C VAL A 137 20.32 0.80 19.72
N VAL A 138 19.64 1.85 19.28
CA VAL A 138 20.03 3.25 19.51
C VAL A 138 19.27 3.89 20.66
N ALA A 139 18.05 3.41 20.93
CA ALA A 139 17.23 3.82 22.05
C ALA A 139 16.29 2.70 22.48
N THR A 140 15.84 2.74 23.74
CA THR A 140 14.78 1.88 24.26
C THR A 140 13.74 2.75 24.94
N VAL A 141 12.49 2.64 24.49
CA VAL A 141 11.34 3.37 25.01
C VAL A 141 10.53 2.43 25.89
N ASP A 142 10.22 2.85 27.12
CA ASP A 142 9.29 2.13 27.99
C ASP A 142 7.85 2.39 27.51
N LEU A 143 7.12 1.31 27.23
CA LEU A 143 5.73 1.37 26.78
C LEU A 143 4.73 1.42 27.94
N GLY A 144 5.18 1.06 29.14
CA GLY A 144 4.32 0.97 30.32
C GLY A 144 3.24 -0.11 30.17
N ARG A 145 2.09 0.17 30.79
CA ARG A 145 0.90 -0.69 30.77
C ARG A 145 -0.08 -0.22 29.71
N LEU A 146 -0.63 -1.13 28.92
CA LEU A 146 -1.67 -0.86 27.94
C LEU A 146 -2.82 -1.88 28.10
N ALA A 147 -4.05 -1.41 28.18
CA ALA A 147 -5.21 -2.29 28.24
C ALA A 147 -5.43 -3.01 26.90
N ALA A 148 -5.96 -4.23 26.97
CA ALA A 148 -6.33 -5.01 25.79
C ALA A 148 -7.25 -4.20 24.85
N GLY A 149 -6.97 -4.24 23.54
CA GLY A 149 -7.73 -3.53 22.51
C GLY A 149 -7.53 -2.01 22.48
N SER A 150 -6.72 -1.45 23.37
CA SER A 150 -6.35 -0.02 23.31
C SER A 150 -5.20 0.21 22.32
N ILE A 151 -5.09 1.45 21.84
CA ILE A 151 -3.99 1.88 20.97
C ILE A 151 -2.99 2.68 21.82
N GLY A 152 -1.74 2.24 21.80
CA GLY A 152 -0.59 2.95 22.36
C GLY A 152 0.24 3.62 21.28
N GLU A 153 1.10 4.55 21.69
CA GLU A 153 2.07 5.23 20.81
C GLU A 153 3.49 5.00 21.34
N VAL A 154 4.44 4.72 20.44
CA VAL A 154 5.86 4.67 20.82
C VAL A 154 6.40 6.09 20.84
N LYS A 155 6.53 6.65 22.04
CA LYS A 155 6.98 8.03 22.27
C LYS A 155 8.50 8.14 22.28
N TRP A 156 9.13 7.91 21.13
CA TRP A 156 10.54 8.20 20.94
C TRP A 156 10.74 9.68 20.60
N ASP A 157 11.69 10.34 21.24
CA ASP A 157 11.97 11.77 21.11
C ASP A 157 13.09 12.09 20.08
N GLY A 158 13.59 11.07 19.39
CA GLY A 158 14.66 11.26 18.40
C GLY A 158 16.03 11.39 19.05
N THR A 159 16.22 10.89 20.27
CA THR A 159 17.53 10.85 20.93
C THR A 159 18.06 9.43 21.09
N TYR A 160 19.39 9.29 21.03
CA TYR A 160 20.10 8.08 21.39
C TYR A 160 20.07 7.88 22.92
N SER A 161 20.29 6.65 23.40
CA SER A 161 20.40 6.35 24.84
C SER A 161 21.50 7.13 25.58
N ASN A 162 22.48 7.69 24.85
CA ASN A 162 23.52 8.55 25.44
C ASN A 162 23.12 10.04 25.53
N GLY A 163 21.87 10.38 25.16
CA GLY A 163 21.32 11.75 25.17
C GLY A 163 21.69 12.62 23.96
N SER A 164 22.44 12.09 22.99
CA SER A 164 22.70 12.82 21.74
C SER A 164 21.53 12.70 20.76
N VAL A 165 21.40 13.67 19.85
CA VAL A 165 20.30 13.71 18.87
C VAL A 165 20.55 12.67 17.76
N ALA A 166 19.53 11.91 17.41
CA ALA A 166 19.53 10.96 16.31
C ALA A 166 19.74 11.67 14.98
N ALA A 167 20.53 11.08 14.09
CA ALA A 167 20.67 11.59 12.73
C ALA A 167 19.34 11.42 11.96
N ASP A 168 19.10 12.32 11.01
CA ASP A 168 17.97 12.19 10.09
C ASP A 168 18.06 10.87 9.31
N GLY A 169 16.91 10.20 9.16
CA GLY A 169 16.83 8.89 8.53
C GLY A 169 15.71 8.02 9.06
N VAL A 170 15.66 6.79 8.57
CA VAL A 170 14.65 5.78 8.96
C VAL A 170 15.27 4.77 9.92
N TYR A 171 14.55 4.52 11.00
CA TYR A 171 14.86 3.56 12.05
C TYR A 171 13.76 2.50 12.13
N THR A 172 14.07 1.34 12.70
CA THR A 172 13.13 0.25 12.91
C THR A 172 12.75 0.15 14.39
N VAL A 173 11.48 -0.08 14.66
CA VAL A 173 10.92 -0.28 16.00
C VAL A 173 10.63 -1.75 16.22
N ALA A 174 11.29 -2.35 17.20
CA ALA A 174 11.02 -3.72 17.64
C ALA A 174 10.42 -3.71 19.04
N ILE A 175 9.17 -4.18 19.17
CA ILE A 175 8.45 -4.20 20.45
C ILE A 175 8.58 -5.58 21.11
N VAL A 176 8.82 -5.58 22.41
CA VAL A 176 8.72 -6.75 23.28
C VAL A 176 7.84 -6.40 24.47
N ALA A 177 6.79 -7.19 24.71
CA ALA A 177 5.86 -6.96 25.81
C ALA A 177 5.48 -8.24 26.54
N TRP A 178 5.03 -8.09 27.78
CA TRP A 178 4.59 -9.16 28.67
C TRP A 178 3.25 -8.82 29.31
N ASN A 179 2.41 -9.82 29.51
CA ASN A 179 1.13 -9.69 30.21
C ASN A 179 1.33 -9.73 31.74
N ALA A 180 0.24 -9.61 32.50
CA ALA A 180 0.28 -9.60 33.97
C ALA A 180 0.79 -10.91 34.60
N ASN A 181 0.72 -12.03 33.87
CA ASN A 181 1.24 -13.32 34.31
C ASN A 181 2.75 -13.47 34.07
N GLY A 182 3.36 -12.53 33.35
CA GLY A 182 4.76 -12.57 32.94
C GLY A 182 4.99 -13.34 31.63
N ASP A 183 3.93 -13.76 30.94
CA ASP A 183 4.05 -14.41 29.63
C ASP A 183 4.33 -13.37 28.54
N ARG A 184 5.17 -13.75 27.57
CA ARG A 184 5.52 -12.87 26.44
C ARG A 184 4.35 -12.78 25.46
N ILE A 185 3.94 -11.57 25.14
CA ILE A 185 2.94 -11.30 24.10
C ILE A 185 3.64 -11.34 22.75
N THR A 186 3.21 -12.24 21.87
CA THR A 186 3.83 -12.43 20.54
C THR A 186 3.10 -11.71 19.42
N ASP A 187 1.83 -11.37 19.62
CA ASP A 187 1.02 -10.67 18.62
C ASP A 187 0.82 -9.21 19.05
N ILE A 188 1.77 -8.38 18.64
CA ILE A 188 1.72 -6.94 18.79
C ILE A 188 1.60 -6.37 17.39
N ASP A 189 0.48 -5.70 17.15
CA ASP A 189 0.19 -5.09 15.89
C ASP A 189 0.70 -3.65 15.90
N THR A 190 1.41 -3.25 14.84
CA THR A 190 1.98 -1.91 14.71
C THR A 190 1.40 -1.21 13.49
N SER A 191 1.17 0.09 13.60
CA SER A 191 0.64 0.90 12.50
C SER A 191 1.46 2.17 12.32
N VAL A 192 1.71 2.51 11.06
CA VAL A 192 2.37 3.74 10.66
C VAL A 192 1.50 4.48 9.66
N THR A 193 1.54 5.81 9.72
CA THR A 193 0.82 6.70 8.79
C THR A 193 1.81 7.58 8.05
N GLY A 194 1.56 7.83 6.77
CA GLY A 194 2.27 8.86 6.03
C GLY A 194 1.82 9.00 4.58
N THR A 195 2.26 10.09 3.94
CA THR A 195 1.95 10.38 2.54
C THR A 195 2.81 9.53 1.61
N VAL A 196 2.21 8.90 0.60
CA VAL A 196 2.92 8.07 -0.37
C VAL A 196 3.59 8.95 -1.42
N GLY A 197 4.91 8.85 -1.52
CA GLY A 197 5.72 9.57 -2.52
C GLY A 197 6.09 8.73 -3.74
N ALA A 198 6.17 7.39 -3.61
CA ALA A 198 6.48 6.51 -4.73
C ALA A 198 5.89 5.11 -4.56
N VAL A 199 5.73 4.43 -5.69
CA VAL A 199 5.41 3.00 -5.78
C VAL A 199 6.62 2.29 -6.38
N SER A 200 7.02 1.17 -5.81
CA SER A 200 8.10 0.34 -6.35
C SER A 200 7.73 -1.14 -6.31
N TYR A 201 8.22 -1.90 -7.27
CA TYR A 201 8.14 -3.35 -7.29
C TYR A 201 9.54 -3.93 -7.13
N TYR A 202 9.74 -4.77 -6.12
CA TYR A 202 11.03 -5.38 -5.81
C TYR A 202 10.82 -6.77 -5.21
N ASN A 203 11.60 -7.76 -5.64
CA ASN A 203 11.55 -9.15 -5.14
C ASN A 203 10.14 -9.79 -5.12
N GLY A 204 9.26 -9.46 -6.08
CA GLY A 204 7.91 -10.03 -6.12
C GLY A 204 6.88 -9.30 -5.25
N GLU A 205 7.26 -8.19 -4.61
CA GLU A 205 6.37 -7.42 -3.75
C GLU A 205 6.26 -5.96 -4.22
N HIS A 206 5.07 -5.40 -4.01
CA HIS A 206 4.83 -3.97 -4.20
C HIS A 206 5.01 -3.23 -2.88
N TYR A 207 5.81 -2.18 -2.94
CA TYR A 207 6.07 -1.29 -1.82
C TYR A 207 5.58 0.12 -2.13
N LEU A 208 5.07 0.76 -1.10
CA LEU A 208 4.81 2.19 -1.08
C LEU A 208 5.92 2.87 -0.28
N ARG A 209 6.66 3.78 -0.92
CA ARG A 209 7.61 4.63 -0.23
C ARG A 209 6.91 5.92 0.20
N LEU A 210 6.94 6.19 1.48
CA LEU A 210 6.41 7.40 2.08
C LEU A 210 7.35 8.58 1.82
N THR A 211 6.84 9.81 1.89
CA THR A 211 7.61 11.04 1.60
C THR A 211 8.76 11.26 2.57
N ASP A 212 8.68 10.72 3.79
CA ASP A 212 9.72 10.75 4.82
C ASP A 212 10.76 9.61 4.69
N GLY A 213 10.75 8.89 3.57
CA GLY A 213 11.70 7.83 3.26
C GLY A 213 11.33 6.45 3.81
N ARG A 214 10.34 6.33 4.71
CA ARG A 214 9.86 5.03 5.18
C ARG A 214 9.24 4.24 4.03
N THR A 215 9.22 2.92 4.15
CA THR A 215 8.63 2.03 3.14
C THR A 215 7.68 1.05 3.81
N VAL A 216 6.51 0.83 3.21
CA VAL A 216 5.50 -0.15 3.66
C VAL A 216 5.11 -1.06 2.50
N LEU A 217 4.75 -2.32 2.79
CA LEU A 217 4.22 -3.21 1.77
C LEU A 217 2.81 -2.76 1.39
N LEU A 218 2.49 -2.82 0.10
CA LEU A 218 1.14 -2.51 -0.41
C LEU A 218 0.08 -3.42 0.21
N SER A 219 0.42 -4.71 0.41
CA SER A 219 -0.46 -5.70 1.06
C SER A 219 -0.76 -5.39 2.53
N ASN A 220 0.05 -4.54 3.18
CA ASN A 220 -0.13 -4.12 4.57
C ASN A 220 -0.94 -2.83 4.73
N VAL A 221 -1.35 -2.19 3.63
CA VAL A 221 -2.17 -0.98 3.69
C VAL A 221 -3.58 -1.34 4.18
N ARG A 222 -4.04 -0.60 5.20
CA ARG A 222 -5.34 -0.79 5.85
C ARG A 222 -6.32 0.29 5.50
N GLU A 223 -5.83 1.51 5.41
CA GLU A 223 -6.64 2.68 5.12
C GLU A 223 -5.92 3.59 4.14
N ILE A 224 -6.71 4.20 3.26
CA ILE A 224 -6.26 5.23 2.33
C ILE A 224 -7.08 6.47 2.63
N VAL A 225 -6.44 7.50 3.16
CA VAL A 225 -7.05 8.78 3.39
C VAL A 225 -7.03 9.55 2.08
N ASP A 226 -8.20 10.05 1.66
CA ASP A 226 -8.25 10.98 0.53
C ASP A 226 -7.57 12.29 0.96
N PRO A 227 -6.55 12.79 0.24
CA PRO A 227 -5.93 14.08 0.56
C PRO A 227 -6.93 15.24 0.52
N ASN A 228 -8.08 15.07 -0.14
CA ASN A 228 -9.20 16.02 -0.15
C ASN A 228 -10.32 15.69 0.86
N ALA A 229 -10.20 14.59 1.61
CA ALA A 229 -11.04 14.37 2.79
C ALA A 229 -10.54 15.28 3.92
N ALA A 230 -10.84 16.57 3.84
CA ALA A 230 -10.76 17.38 5.04
C ALA A 230 -11.75 16.80 6.06
N THR A 231 -11.22 16.42 7.21
CA THR A 231 -12.01 16.29 8.44
C THR A 231 -12.52 17.68 8.76
N ALA A 232 -13.82 17.91 8.54
CA ALA A 232 -14.48 19.08 9.10
C ALA A 232 -14.47 18.88 10.61
N ASP A 233 -13.55 19.53 11.29
CA ASP A 233 -13.44 19.45 12.73
C ASP A 233 -14.49 20.36 13.37
N SER A 234 -14.98 19.98 14.54
CA SER A 234 -16.09 20.66 15.20
C SER A 234 -15.82 20.89 16.68
N GLY A 235 -16.21 22.06 17.17
CA GLY A 235 -16.19 22.38 18.60
C GLY A 235 -17.56 22.81 19.11
N THR A 236 -17.66 22.96 20.42
CA THR A 236 -18.88 23.42 21.08
C THR A 236 -18.72 24.86 21.54
N ILE A 237 -19.73 25.68 21.29
CA ILE A 237 -19.89 27.01 21.90
C ILE A 237 -21.18 27.04 22.71
N THR A 238 -21.19 27.77 23.80
CA THR A 238 -22.36 27.90 24.68
C THR A 238 -22.91 29.31 24.57
N VAL A 239 -24.21 29.45 24.36
CA VAL A 239 -24.93 30.72 24.43
C VAL A 239 -25.54 30.87 25.83
N THR A 240 -25.26 32.01 26.47
CA THR A 240 -25.86 32.38 27.76
C THR A 240 -26.22 33.86 27.72
N GLU A 241 -27.47 34.20 28.02
CA GLU A 241 -27.98 35.58 27.97
C GLU A 241 -27.67 36.28 26.64
N GLY A 242 -27.82 35.56 25.52
CA GLY A 242 -27.60 36.09 24.17
C GLY A 242 -26.13 36.35 23.79
N LYS A 243 -25.17 35.78 24.53
CA LYS A 243 -23.73 35.84 24.20
C LYS A 243 -23.17 34.44 24.02
N ALA A 244 -22.52 34.20 22.88
CA ALA A 244 -21.81 32.96 22.62
C ALA A 244 -20.36 33.00 23.14
N THR A 245 -19.87 31.87 23.65
CA THR A 245 -18.43 31.68 23.86
C THR A 245 -17.68 31.61 22.52
N THR A 246 -16.36 31.83 22.57
CA THR A 246 -15.49 31.72 21.39
C THR A 246 -14.96 30.31 21.20
N LEU A 247 -14.53 29.98 19.98
CA LEU A 247 -13.90 28.70 19.65
C LEU A 247 -12.54 28.92 18.98
N ASP A 248 -11.46 28.39 19.57
CA ASP A 248 -10.12 28.47 18.97
C ASP A 248 -9.90 27.35 17.95
N TYR A 249 -9.29 27.71 16.81
CA TYR A 249 -8.99 26.76 15.74
C TYR A 249 -7.68 27.09 15.03
N LYS A 250 -7.12 26.09 14.36
CA LYS A 250 -5.89 26.20 13.57
C LYS A 250 -6.17 25.77 12.13
N VAL A 251 -5.87 26.65 11.19
CA VAL A 251 -5.85 26.35 9.76
C VAL A 251 -4.45 25.83 9.41
N LEU A 252 -4.36 24.63 8.83
CA LEU A 252 -3.07 23.98 8.57
C LEU A 252 -2.40 24.42 7.25
N ALA A 253 -3.16 24.95 6.30
CA ALA A 253 -2.67 25.47 5.02
C ALA A 253 -3.45 26.74 4.62
N ASP A 254 -2.93 27.50 3.66
CA ASP A 254 -3.65 28.68 3.16
C ASP A 254 -5.00 28.29 2.55
N MET A 255 -6.07 28.97 2.96
CA MET A 255 -7.41 28.83 2.40
C MET A 255 -7.86 30.13 1.73
N GLU A 256 -8.49 30.02 0.56
CA GLU A 256 -9.10 31.13 -0.18
C GLU A 256 -10.56 31.34 0.23
N SER A 257 -11.20 30.33 0.82
CA SER A 257 -12.56 30.43 1.38
C SER A 257 -12.70 29.52 2.59
N GLY A 258 -13.57 29.89 3.53
CA GLY A 258 -13.90 29.05 4.67
C GLY A 258 -15.28 29.37 5.23
N THR A 259 -15.91 28.38 5.86
CA THR A 259 -17.25 28.51 6.43
C THR A 259 -17.28 27.88 7.82
N ALA A 260 -17.97 28.54 8.74
CA ALA A 260 -18.38 27.97 10.01
C ALA A 260 -19.89 27.70 9.96
N THR A 261 -20.29 26.45 10.17
CA THR A 261 -21.69 26.05 10.24
C THR A 261 -22.06 25.78 11.70
N ILE A 262 -23.02 26.54 12.22
CA ILE A 262 -23.51 26.43 13.61
C ILE A 262 -24.77 25.57 13.59
N THR A 263 -24.80 24.52 14.40
CA THR A 263 -25.93 23.60 14.50
C THR A 263 -26.37 23.37 15.94
N LYS A 264 -27.67 23.10 16.13
CA LYS A 264 -28.27 22.62 17.38
C LYS A 264 -29.29 21.55 17.03
N ASP A 265 -29.27 20.42 17.74
CA ASP A 265 -30.13 19.26 17.45
C ASP A 265 -30.10 18.80 15.97
N LYS A 266 -28.92 18.91 15.34
CA LYS A 266 -28.67 18.60 13.90
C LYS A 266 -29.36 19.54 12.91
N GLN A 267 -29.99 20.62 13.36
CA GLN A 267 -30.49 21.68 12.49
C GLN A 267 -29.44 22.78 12.36
N THR A 268 -29.24 23.28 11.14
CA THR A 268 -28.39 24.45 10.87
C THR A 268 -29.09 25.70 11.36
N ILE A 269 -28.42 26.43 12.24
CA ILE A 269 -28.94 27.65 12.86
C ILE A 269 -28.37 28.88 12.16
N ALA A 270 -27.08 28.85 11.86
CA ALA A 270 -26.39 29.91 11.14
C ALA A 270 -25.21 29.35 10.33
N THR A 271 -24.81 30.07 9.30
CA THR A 271 -23.56 29.83 8.58
C THR A 271 -22.81 31.15 8.47
N VAL A 272 -21.56 31.16 8.92
CA VAL A 272 -20.70 32.34 8.93
C VAL A 272 -19.57 32.12 7.93
N ASP A 273 -19.38 33.10 7.04
CA ASP A 273 -18.23 33.12 6.13
C ASP A 273 -16.97 33.54 6.88
N LEU A 274 -15.95 32.70 6.83
CA LEU A 274 -14.64 32.96 7.43
C LEU A 274 -13.70 33.66 6.45
N GLY A 275 -14.01 33.63 5.15
CA GLY A 275 -13.20 34.16 4.08
C GLY A 275 -11.84 33.47 3.92
N ALA A 276 -10.92 34.14 3.25
CA ALA A 276 -9.55 33.66 3.08
C ALA A 276 -8.76 33.78 4.41
N LYS A 277 -8.00 32.73 4.75
CA LYS A 277 -7.09 32.71 5.91
C LYS A 277 -5.76 32.08 5.51
N LYS A 278 -4.67 32.59 6.07
CA LYS A 278 -3.37 31.95 5.97
C LYS A 278 -3.27 30.78 6.96
N ALA A 279 -2.30 29.89 6.76
CA ALA A 279 -2.00 28.88 7.78
C ALA A 279 -1.67 29.57 9.12
N GLY A 280 -2.33 29.16 10.22
CA GLY A 280 -2.22 29.86 11.50
C GLY A 280 -3.32 29.53 12.50
N LYS A 281 -3.22 30.13 13.69
CA LYS A 281 -4.23 30.03 14.75
C LYS A 281 -5.21 31.20 14.69
N TYR A 282 -6.46 30.93 14.97
CA TYR A 282 -7.56 31.88 14.91
C TYR A 282 -8.59 31.59 16.00
N THR A 283 -9.43 32.58 16.27
CA THR A 283 -10.56 32.47 17.19
C THR A 283 -11.84 32.77 16.42
N PHE A 284 -12.80 31.86 16.50
CA PHE A 284 -14.15 32.03 15.99
C PHE A 284 -15.03 32.67 17.06
N SER A 285 -15.84 33.65 16.64
CA SER A 285 -16.83 34.32 17.47
C SER A 285 -18.13 34.42 16.69
N TRP A 286 -19.25 34.18 17.39
CA TRP A 286 -20.58 34.28 16.83
C TRP A 286 -21.44 35.22 17.68
N ASP A 287 -22.36 35.94 17.05
CA ASP A 287 -23.24 36.93 17.68
C ASP A 287 -24.51 36.32 18.30
N ALA A 288 -24.61 34.98 18.33
CA ALA A 288 -25.77 34.24 18.82
C ALA A 288 -27.07 34.55 18.07
N LYS A 289 -26.96 34.85 16.77
CA LYS A 289 -28.12 35.09 15.89
C LYS A 289 -28.25 34.03 14.80
N ASP A 290 -29.49 33.68 14.48
CA ASP A 290 -29.81 32.77 13.37
C ASP A 290 -29.71 33.46 12.00
N ALA A 291 -30.03 32.72 10.94
CA ALA A 291 -30.02 33.21 9.56
C ALA A 291 -31.02 34.36 9.28
N GLU A 292 -32.02 34.55 10.15
CA GLU A 292 -33.03 35.62 10.06
C GLU A 292 -32.65 36.83 10.94
N GLY A 293 -31.53 36.75 11.68
CA GLY A 293 -31.02 37.80 12.56
C GLY A 293 -31.66 37.80 13.95
N LEU A 294 -32.44 36.77 14.30
CA LEU A 294 -33.09 36.61 15.58
C LEU A 294 -32.14 35.96 16.59
N ASP A 295 -32.25 36.37 17.85
CA ASP A 295 -31.45 35.82 18.94
C ASP A 295 -31.84 34.36 19.19
N VAL A 296 -30.84 33.49 19.32
CA VAL A 296 -31.06 32.07 19.57
C VAL A 296 -31.24 31.78 21.06
N ALA A 297 -31.85 30.65 21.39
CA ALA A 297 -32.02 30.23 22.79
C ALA A 297 -30.69 29.84 23.45
N ASP A 298 -30.59 30.06 24.76
CA ASP A 298 -29.44 29.61 25.54
C ASP A 298 -29.20 28.08 25.41
N GLY A 299 -27.93 27.69 25.58
CA GLY A 299 -27.47 26.30 25.52
C GLY A 299 -26.32 26.08 24.54
N ASP A 300 -25.97 24.82 24.33
CA ASP A 300 -24.81 24.42 23.55
C ASP A 300 -25.12 24.29 22.06
N TYR A 301 -24.16 24.72 21.23
CA TYR A 301 -24.21 24.69 19.78
C TYR A 301 -22.91 24.08 19.25
N THR A 302 -23.02 23.22 18.23
CA THR A 302 -21.85 22.66 17.54
C THR A 302 -21.47 23.58 16.39
N VAL A 303 -20.21 24.00 16.35
CA VAL A 303 -19.61 24.75 15.24
C VAL A 303 -18.74 23.79 14.45
N THR A 304 -19.06 23.59 13.18
CA THR A 304 -18.24 22.82 12.24
C THR A 304 -17.52 23.77 11.28
N LEU A 305 -16.19 23.67 11.22
CA LEU A 305 -15.36 24.53 10.38
C LEU A 305 -14.93 23.80 9.10
N SER A 306 -14.95 24.49 7.97
CA SER A 306 -14.41 23.96 6.71
C SER A 306 -13.74 25.06 5.90
N GLY A 307 -12.73 24.70 5.10
CA GLY A 307 -12.00 25.62 4.24
C GLY A 307 -11.67 25.01 2.88
N LYS A 308 -11.39 25.86 1.88
CA LYS A 308 -10.86 25.44 0.57
C LYS A 308 -9.72 26.34 0.11
N ASP A 309 -8.71 25.75 -0.54
CA ASP A 309 -7.58 26.45 -1.14
C ASP A 309 -7.93 27.07 -2.51
N ALA A 310 -6.96 27.74 -3.14
CA ALA A 310 -7.12 28.38 -4.46
C ALA A 310 -7.43 27.40 -5.61
N LYS A 311 -7.16 26.11 -5.41
CA LYS A 311 -7.46 25.05 -6.38
C LYS A 311 -8.81 24.38 -6.09
N GLY A 312 -9.51 24.82 -5.04
CA GLY A 312 -10.78 24.27 -4.59
C GLY A 312 -10.65 22.99 -3.76
N ASN A 313 -9.43 22.58 -3.40
CA ASN A 313 -9.20 21.45 -2.51
C ASN A 313 -9.59 21.84 -1.09
N LYS A 314 -10.12 20.90 -0.30
CA LYS A 314 -10.45 21.20 1.09
C LYS A 314 -9.18 21.42 1.90
N VAL A 315 -9.22 22.39 2.81
CA VAL A 315 -8.13 22.71 3.74
C VAL A 315 -8.47 22.13 5.11
N GLN A 316 -7.52 21.41 5.69
CA GLN A 316 -7.68 20.86 7.04
C GLN A 316 -7.69 21.98 8.08
N ILE A 317 -8.67 21.92 8.96
CA ILE A 317 -8.85 22.81 10.11
C ILE A 317 -8.92 21.91 11.34
N SER A 318 -8.20 22.27 12.40
CA SER A 318 -8.25 21.59 13.70
C SER A 318 -8.83 22.55 14.73
N VAL A 319 -9.83 22.09 15.47
CA VAL A 319 -10.39 22.80 16.62
C VAL A 319 -9.59 22.39 17.86
N SER A 320 -9.32 23.34 18.75
CA SER A 320 -8.71 23.05 20.05
C SER A 320 -9.79 23.09 21.12
N ASP A 321 -9.95 22.00 21.86
CA ASP A 321 -10.74 21.94 23.10
C ASP A 321 -10.03 22.66 24.26
#